data_AF-A0A329RI11-F1
#
_entry.id   AF-A0A329RI11-F1
#
_cell.length_a   1.000
_cell.length_b   1.000
_cell.length_c   1.000
_cell.angle_alpha   90.00
_cell.angle_beta   90.00
_cell.angle_gamma   90.00
#
_symmetry.space_group_name_H-M   'P 1'
#
loop_
_entity.id
_entity.type
_entity.pdbx_description
1 polymer ?
#
loop_
_entity_poly.entity_id
_entity_poly.type
_entity_poly.pdbx_seq_one_letter_code
_entity_poly.pdbx_strand_id
1 'polypeptide(L)'
;MGRWMTIEAKRSLIQKNTEEPGMTQTELASWAKRVFRLRKPPARNTVSDILNGASKIMSPSYGKGKRRKPLKLKAPALEDRLEEWVVSVEQRGLCLNRRAITRKTEQIREDVGGAAVKVKLSVGWLSCFLWRYKLRYRPLHGEAGSTDADVVREGRCTR
;
A
#
# COMPACT_ATOMS: atom_id res chain seq x y z
N MET A 1 -17.45 -15.03 5.99
CA MET A 1 -17.35 -13.57 6.24
C MET A 1 -17.73 -12.80 4.98
N GLY A 2 -18.46 -11.69 5.09
CA GLY A 2 -18.87 -10.88 3.94
C GLY A 2 -17.66 -10.23 3.25
N ARG A 3 -17.57 -10.35 1.91
CA ARG A 3 -16.49 -9.75 1.11
C ARG A 3 -16.65 -8.23 1.16
N TRP A 4 -15.69 -7.53 1.76
CA TRP A 4 -15.66 -6.07 1.88
C TRP A 4 -15.07 -5.46 0.61
N MET A 5 -15.45 -4.22 0.26
CA MET A 5 -14.84 -3.51 -0.87
C MET A 5 -13.40 -3.08 -0.55
N THR A 6 -12.49 -3.39 -1.47
CA THR A 6 -11.08 -2.97 -1.43
C THR A 6 -10.90 -1.54 -1.94
N ILE A 7 -9.74 -0.92 -1.71
CA ILE A 7 -9.41 0.41 -2.24
C ILE A 7 -9.45 0.40 -3.77
N GLU A 8 -8.89 -0.64 -4.41
CA GLU A 8 -8.98 -0.84 -5.86
C GLU A 8 -10.44 -0.90 -6.34
N ALA A 9 -11.29 -1.68 -5.66
CA ALA A 9 -12.71 -1.77 -6.02
C ALA A 9 -13.45 -0.42 -5.91
N LYS A 10 -13.10 0.40 -4.92
CA LYS A 10 -13.65 1.76 -4.79
C LYS A 10 -13.18 2.66 -5.93
N ARG A 11 -11.90 2.59 -6.33
CA ARG A 11 -11.36 3.35 -7.46
C ARG A 11 -12.02 2.95 -8.78
N SER A 12 -12.17 1.65 -9.03
CA SER A 12 -12.88 1.16 -10.22
C SER A 12 -14.35 1.59 -10.25
N LEU A 13 -15.02 1.68 -9.09
CA LEU A 13 -16.38 2.20 -9.00
C LEU A 13 -16.46 3.69 -9.34
N ILE A 14 -15.51 4.49 -8.86
CA ILE A 14 -15.41 5.92 -9.20
C ILE A 14 -15.16 6.09 -10.70
N GLN A 15 -14.22 5.33 -11.27
CA GLN A 15 -13.94 5.35 -12.71
C GLN A 15 -15.18 4.98 -13.53
N LYS A 16 -15.92 3.95 -13.11
CA LYS A 16 -17.14 3.54 -13.79
C LYS A 16 -18.22 4.62 -13.78
N ASN A 17 -18.35 5.36 -12.67
CA ASN A 17 -19.26 6.50 -12.58
C ASN A 17 -18.82 7.69 -13.45
N THR A 18 -17.51 7.87 -13.67
CA THR A 18 -16.99 8.88 -14.60
C THR A 18 -17.25 8.50 -16.06
N GLU A 19 -17.13 7.21 -16.40
CA GLU A 19 -17.38 6.68 -17.75
C GLU A 19 -18.88 6.67 -18.10
N GLU A 20 -19.75 6.36 -17.13
CA GLU A 20 -21.20 6.31 -17.32
C GLU A 20 -21.93 7.11 -16.22
N PRO A 21 -21.95 8.45 -16.31
CA PRO A 21 -22.57 9.31 -15.28
C PRO A 21 -24.10 9.18 -15.21
N GLY A 22 -24.73 8.57 -16.22
CA GLY A 22 -26.18 8.30 -16.23
C GLY A 22 -26.60 7.11 -15.36
N MET A 23 -25.65 6.29 -14.88
CA MET A 23 -25.96 5.13 -14.06
C MET A 23 -26.33 5.56 -12.64
N THR A 24 -27.47 5.06 -12.14
CA THR A 24 -27.91 5.37 -10.78
C THR A 24 -27.04 4.69 -9.72
N GLN A 25 -27.04 5.22 -8.49
CA GLN A 25 -26.28 4.64 -7.38
C GLN A 25 -26.66 3.17 -7.09
N THR A 26 -27.92 2.78 -7.34
CA THR A 26 -28.42 1.41 -7.16
C THR A 26 -27.86 0.46 -8.23
N GLU A 27 -27.74 0.95 -9.46
CA GLU A 27 -27.14 0.21 -10.57
C GLU A 27 -25.63 0.07 -10.38
N LEU A 28 -24.94 1.14 -9.93
CA LEU A 28 -23.52 1.07 -9.55
C LEU A 28 -23.28 0.05 -8.43
N ALA A 29 -24.18 -0.03 -7.44
CA ALA A 29 -24.12 -1.05 -6.40
C ALA A 29 -24.28 -2.47 -6.96
N SER A 30 -25.21 -2.66 -7.90
CA SER A 30 -25.45 -3.94 -8.56
C SER A 30 -24.28 -4.36 -9.45
N TRP A 31 -23.69 -3.41 -10.18
CA TRP A 31 -22.47 -3.58 -10.94
C TRP A 31 -21.30 -4.00 -10.03
N ALA A 32 -21.09 -3.28 -8.92
CA ALA A 32 -20.04 -3.59 -7.96
C ALA A 32 -20.19 -4.99 -7.36
N LYS A 33 -21.42 -5.41 -7.06
CA LYS A 33 -21.72 -6.77 -6.59
C LYS A 33 -21.25 -7.82 -7.60
N ARG A 34 -21.59 -7.64 -8.88
CA ARG A 34 -21.26 -8.54 -9.98
C ARG A 34 -19.74 -8.59 -10.22
N VAL A 35 -19.11 -7.43 -10.37
CA VAL A 35 -17.68 -7.32 -10.70
C VAL A 35 -16.79 -7.81 -9.56
N PHE A 36 -17.05 -7.37 -8.32
CA PHE A 36 -16.21 -7.74 -7.18
C PHE A 36 -16.67 -9.03 -6.47
N ARG A 37 -17.69 -9.72 -7.01
CA ARG A 37 -18.29 -10.94 -6.45
C ARG A 37 -18.61 -10.76 -4.96
N LEU A 38 -19.27 -9.66 -4.62
CA LEU A 38 -19.67 -9.34 -3.25
C LEU A 38 -20.90 -10.17 -2.86
N ARG A 39 -20.96 -10.61 -1.60
CA ARG A 39 -22.12 -11.37 -1.08
C ARG A 39 -23.40 -10.54 -1.14
N LYS A 40 -23.30 -9.24 -0.85
CA LYS A 40 -24.41 -8.28 -0.87
C LYS A 40 -23.97 -7.05 -1.68
N PRO A 41 -24.91 -6.40 -2.39
CA PRO A 41 -24.62 -5.11 -3.00
C PRO A 41 -24.25 -4.10 -1.91
N PRO A 42 -23.32 -3.16 -2.18
CA PRO A 42 -23.06 -2.07 -1.26
C PRO A 42 -24.33 -1.22 -1.09
N ALA A 43 -24.54 -0.69 0.12
CA ALA A 43 -25.66 0.19 0.37
C ALA A 43 -25.53 1.47 -0.46
N ARG A 44 -26.67 2.07 -0.85
CA ARG A 44 -26.71 3.34 -1.59
C ARG A 44 -25.85 4.42 -0.92
N ASN A 45 -25.95 4.55 0.41
CA ASN A 45 -25.17 5.52 1.18
C ASN A 45 -23.66 5.25 1.05
N THR A 46 -23.24 3.99 1.02
CA THR A 46 -21.83 3.64 0.83
C THR A 46 -21.32 4.04 -0.56
N VAL A 47 -22.14 3.88 -1.60
CA VAL A 47 -21.80 4.33 -2.96
C VAL A 47 -21.68 5.86 -2.97
N SER A 48 -22.64 6.57 -2.37
CA SER A 48 -22.60 8.03 -2.23
C SER A 48 -21.33 8.51 -1.49
N ASP A 49 -21.00 7.91 -0.35
CA ASP A 49 -19.79 8.25 0.43
C ASP A 49 -18.49 8.04 -0.38
N ILE A 50 -18.44 6.98 -1.20
CA ILE A 50 -17.29 6.69 -2.07
C ILE A 50 -17.16 7.75 -3.17
N LEU A 51 -18.28 8.13 -3.79
CA LEU A 51 -18.30 9.14 -4.86
C LEU A 51 -17.96 10.53 -4.31
N ASN A 52 -18.53 10.93 -3.17
CA ASN A 52 -18.20 12.19 -2.50
C ASN A 52 -16.72 12.23 -2.04
N GLY A 53 -16.18 11.08 -1.66
CA GLY A 53 -14.77 10.90 -1.29
C GLY A 53 -13.83 10.64 -2.47
N ALA A 54 -14.28 10.80 -3.72
CA ALA A 54 -13.54 10.34 -4.90
C ALA A 54 -12.13 10.92 -5.00
N SER A 55 -11.98 12.24 -4.84
CA SER A 55 -10.68 12.91 -4.90
C SER A 55 -9.70 12.36 -3.87
N LYS A 56 -10.19 12.05 -2.67
CA LYS A 56 -9.37 11.47 -1.61
C LYS A 56 -9.02 10.01 -1.88
N ILE A 57 -9.94 9.21 -2.41
CA ILE A 57 -9.73 7.78 -2.69
C ILE A 57 -8.80 7.58 -3.91
N MET A 58 -8.93 8.43 -4.93
CA MET A 58 -8.07 8.44 -6.12
C MET A 58 -6.66 8.94 -5.82
N SER A 59 -6.48 9.74 -4.77
CA SER A 59 -5.15 10.19 -4.35
C SER A 59 -4.19 9.00 -4.11
N PRO A 60 -2.93 9.07 -4.60
CA PRO A 60 -1.90 8.06 -4.32
C PRO A 60 -1.70 7.82 -2.82
N SER A 61 -1.80 8.90 -2.04
CA SER A 61 -1.63 8.94 -0.58
C SER A 61 -2.69 8.16 0.22
N TYR A 62 -3.84 7.82 -0.39
CA TYR A 62 -4.87 6.99 0.25
C TYR A 62 -4.41 5.53 0.43
N GLY A 63 -3.30 5.15 -0.19
CA GLY A 63 -2.73 3.82 -0.12
C GLY A 63 -3.17 2.92 -1.28
N LYS A 64 -2.47 1.79 -1.39
CA LYS A 64 -2.54 0.87 -2.55
C LYS A 64 -3.07 -0.50 -2.12
N GLY A 65 -3.71 -1.22 -3.05
CA GLY A 65 -3.95 -2.66 -2.96
C GLY A 65 -5.31 -3.15 -2.45
N LYS A 66 -5.36 -4.45 -2.12
CA LYS A 66 -6.55 -5.24 -1.72
C LYS A 66 -7.09 -4.93 -0.31
N ARG A 67 -6.69 -3.82 0.30
CA ARG A 67 -7.11 -3.45 1.66
C ARG A 67 -8.47 -2.75 1.66
N ARG A 68 -9.23 -2.89 2.76
CA ARG A 68 -10.54 -2.22 2.95
C ARG A 68 -10.39 -0.73 3.31
N LYS A 69 -9.40 -0.41 4.16
CA LYS A 69 -9.14 0.94 4.68
C LYS A 69 -7.72 1.39 4.32
N PRO A 70 -7.53 2.71 4.09
CA PRO A 70 -6.22 3.31 3.95
C PRO A 70 -5.38 3.03 5.22
N LEU A 71 -4.10 2.71 5.06
CA LEU A 71 -3.20 2.56 6.20
C LEU A 71 -2.77 3.96 6.66
N LYS A 72 -2.91 4.26 7.95
CA LYS A 72 -2.33 5.48 8.52
C LYS A 72 -0.82 5.26 8.67
N LEU A 73 -0.07 5.60 7.63
CA LEU A 73 1.39 5.63 7.69
C LEU A 73 1.83 6.74 8.63
N LYS A 74 2.77 6.44 9.52
CA LYS A 74 3.33 7.45 10.45
C LYS A 74 4.10 8.56 9.71
N ALA A 75 4.68 8.22 8.56
CA ALA A 75 5.38 9.15 7.69
C ALA A 75 5.16 8.74 6.21
N PRO A 76 4.05 9.13 5.59
CA PRO A 76 3.75 8.78 4.20
C PRO A 76 4.80 9.36 3.24
N ALA A 77 5.23 10.62 3.44
CA ALA A 77 6.24 11.26 2.61
C ALA A 77 7.61 10.55 2.60
N LEU A 78 7.97 9.88 3.70
CA LEU A 78 9.18 9.07 3.79
C LEU A 78 9.03 7.79 2.95
N GLU A 79 7.89 7.10 3.06
CA GLU A 79 7.65 5.88 2.29
C GLU A 79 7.49 6.16 0.79
N ASP A 80 6.86 7.27 0.39
CA ASP A 80 6.69 7.67 -1.02
C ASP A 80 8.04 7.96 -1.70
N ARG A 81 8.90 8.80 -1.09
CA ARG A 81 10.27 9.05 -1.62
C ARG A 81 11.13 7.79 -1.66
N LEU A 82 10.95 6.90 -0.69
CA LEU A 82 11.68 5.64 -0.66
C LEU A 82 11.20 4.68 -1.76
N GLU A 83 9.90 4.64 -2.05
CA GLU A 83 9.32 3.91 -3.18
C GLU A 83 9.88 4.44 -4.51
N GLU A 84 9.88 5.75 -4.73
CA GLU A 84 10.44 6.37 -5.95
C GLU A 84 11.92 5.99 -6.17
N TRP A 85 12.72 6.05 -5.10
CA TRP A 85 14.11 5.64 -5.16
C TRP A 85 14.25 4.16 -5.50
N VAL A 86 13.46 3.29 -4.85
CA VAL A 86 13.46 1.85 -5.15
C VAL A 86 13.14 1.58 -6.63
N VAL A 87 12.11 2.23 -7.18
CA VAL A 87 11.73 2.08 -8.59
C VAL A 87 12.88 2.51 -9.51
N SER A 88 13.56 3.62 -9.19
CA SER A 88 14.74 4.07 -9.93
C SER A 88 15.89 3.05 -9.89
N VAL A 89 16.11 2.40 -8.74
CA VAL A 89 17.17 1.39 -8.57
C VAL A 89 16.82 0.09 -9.30
N GLU A 90 15.55 -0.33 -9.27
CA GLU A 90 15.06 -1.49 -10.04
C GLU A 90 15.15 -1.24 -11.55
N GLN A 91 14.81 -0.05 -12.04
CA GLN A 91 14.99 0.34 -13.45
C GLN A 91 16.45 0.31 -13.89
N ARG A 92 17.37 0.58 -12.96
CA ARG A 92 18.82 0.49 -13.20
C ARG A 92 19.37 -0.93 -13.06
N GLY A 93 18.53 -1.92 -12.75
CA GLY A 93 18.91 -3.33 -12.63
C GLY A 93 19.79 -3.66 -11.41
N LEU A 94 19.88 -2.75 -10.43
CA LEU A 94 20.73 -2.95 -9.26
C LEU A 94 19.98 -3.76 -8.19
N CYS A 95 20.66 -4.73 -7.59
CA CYS A 95 20.09 -5.50 -6.49
C CYS A 95 20.02 -4.65 -5.21
N LEU A 96 18.82 -4.56 -4.63
CA LEU A 96 18.58 -3.84 -3.39
C LEU A 96 18.98 -4.70 -2.17
N ASN A 97 20.07 -4.33 -1.51
CA ASN A 97 20.43 -4.89 -0.19
C ASN A 97 19.67 -4.15 0.92
N ARG A 98 19.25 -4.87 1.97
CA ARG A 98 18.65 -4.33 3.20
C ARG A 98 19.44 -3.14 3.75
N ARG A 99 20.78 -3.23 3.79
CA ARG A 99 21.66 -2.13 4.26
C ARG A 99 21.56 -0.88 3.40
N ALA A 100 21.47 -1.04 2.07
CA ALA A 100 21.33 0.07 1.14
C ALA A 100 19.99 0.81 1.33
N ILE A 101 18.91 0.05 1.55
CA ILE A 101 17.59 0.63 1.83
C ILE A 101 17.60 1.37 3.17
N THR A 102 18.17 0.80 4.23
CA THR A 102 18.29 1.48 5.53
C THR A 102 19.03 2.80 5.40
N ARG A 103 20.21 2.80 4.77
CA ARG A 103 21.03 4.01 4.58
C ARG A 103 20.29 5.07 3.77
N LYS A 104 19.58 4.67 2.71
CA LYS A 104 18.77 5.61 1.94
C LYS A 104 17.58 6.15 2.75
N THR A 105 16.97 5.31 3.57
CA THR A 105 15.85 5.71 4.43
C THR A 105 16.30 6.74 5.47
N GLU A 106 17.51 6.58 6.02
CA GLU A 106 18.11 7.57 6.93
C GLU A 106 18.36 8.91 6.23
N GLN A 107 18.93 8.88 5.03
CA GLN A 107 19.14 10.09 4.22
C GLN A 107 17.82 10.81 3.92
N ILE A 108 16.80 10.08 3.46
CA ILE A 108 15.47 10.67 3.17
C ILE A 108 14.81 11.17 4.47
N ARG A 109 15.05 10.53 5.61
CA ARG A 109 14.53 10.97 6.91
C ARG A 109 15.12 12.31 7.32
N GLU A 110 16.40 12.53 7.07
CA GLU A 110 17.06 13.83 7.28
C GLU A 110 16.50 14.88 6.31
N ASP A 111 16.33 14.54 5.02
CA ASP A 111 15.83 15.45 3.98
C ASP A 111 14.34 15.84 4.14
N VAL A 112 13.49 14.95 4.66
CA VAL A 112 12.04 15.20 4.84
C VAL A 112 11.75 15.93 6.15
N GLY A 113 12.50 15.63 7.21
CA GLY A 113 12.25 16.16 8.55
C GLY A 113 10.87 15.79 9.13
N GLY A 114 10.52 16.37 10.29
CA GLY A 114 9.19 16.25 10.89
C GLY A 114 8.81 14.86 11.40
N ALA A 115 7.64 14.35 10.98
CA ALA A 115 7.12 13.06 11.45
C ALA A 115 8.00 11.85 11.05
N ALA A 116 8.80 11.98 9.98
CA ALA A 116 9.78 10.98 9.56
C ALA A 116 10.88 10.79 10.62
N VAL A 117 11.25 11.85 11.35
CA VAL A 117 12.25 11.79 12.43
C VAL A 117 11.75 10.94 13.61
N LYS A 118 10.44 10.78 13.79
CA LYS A 118 9.87 9.96 14.88
C LYS A 118 9.74 8.47 14.52
N VAL A 119 9.96 8.09 13.25
CA VAL A 119 9.85 6.69 12.84
C VAL A 119 11.10 5.92 13.26
N LYS A 120 10.92 4.89 14.09
CA LYS A 120 11.99 3.92 14.39
C LYS A 120 12.20 3.02 13.17
N LEU A 121 13.34 3.17 12.51
CA LEU A 121 13.77 2.36 11.36
C LEU A 121 14.22 0.97 11.82
N SER A 122 13.31 0.20 12.41
CA SER A 122 13.61 -1.15 12.88
C SER A 122 13.65 -2.16 11.73
N VAL A 123 14.28 -3.32 11.99
CA VAL A 123 14.28 -4.46 11.06
C VAL A 123 12.86 -4.83 10.62
N GLY A 124 11.90 -4.77 11.54
CA GLY A 124 10.48 -5.05 11.28
C GLY A 124 9.76 -3.98 10.46
N TRP A 125 10.10 -2.69 10.63
CA TRP A 125 9.56 -1.64 9.77
C TRP A 125 9.96 -1.85 8.31
N LEU A 126 11.24 -2.18 8.09
CA LEU A 126 11.78 -2.45 6.76
C LEU A 126 11.19 -3.74 6.15
N SER A 127 11.03 -4.81 6.94
CA SER A 127 10.31 -6.01 6.46
C SER A 127 8.88 -5.70 6.03
N CYS A 128 8.17 -4.86 6.80
CA CYS A 128 6.82 -4.43 6.45
C CYS A 128 6.82 -3.54 5.20
N PHE A 129 7.82 -2.68 5.02
CA PHE A 129 7.98 -1.86 3.82
C PHE A 129 8.17 -2.76 2.58
N LEU A 130 9.14 -3.67 2.61
CA LEU A 130 9.42 -4.60 1.51
C LEU A 130 8.19 -5.43 1.10
N TRP A 131 7.48 -6.00 2.08
CA TRP A 131 6.25 -6.76 1.84
C TRP A 131 5.13 -5.90 1.24
N ARG A 132 5.01 -4.63 1.66
CA ARG A 132 3.97 -3.71 1.18
C ARG A 132 4.17 -3.34 -0.29
N TYR A 133 5.40 -3.05 -0.67
CA TYR A 133 5.74 -2.66 -2.04
C TYR A 133 5.98 -3.84 -2.97
N LYS A 134 5.77 -5.09 -2.49
CA LYS A 134 6.00 -6.34 -3.23
C LYS A 134 7.41 -6.41 -3.85
N LEU A 135 8.35 -5.70 -3.24
CA LEU A 135 9.74 -5.73 -3.67
C LEU A 135 10.23 -7.14 -3.37
N ARG A 136 10.61 -7.86 -4.42
CA ARG A 136 11.24 -9.16 -4.26
C ARG A 136 12.60 -8.91 -3.65
N TYR A 137 12.68 -8.95 -2.32
CA TYR A 137 13.96 -9.06 -1.64
C TYR A 137 14.61 -10.34 -2.16
N ARG A 138 15.61 -10.18 -3.04
CA ARG A 138 16.50 -11.26 -3.43
C ARG A 138 17.74 -11.08 -2.57
N PRO A 139 17.94 -11.90 -1.52
CA PRO A 139 19.25 -11.98 -0.90
C PRO A 139 20.24 -12.34 -2.01
N LEU A 140 21.30 -11.56 -2.19
CA LEU A 140 22.46 -12.01 -2.95
C LEU A 140 23.06 -13.17 -2.13
N HIS A 141 22.83 -14.41 -2.56
CA HIS A 141 23.59 -15.55 -2.04
C HIS A 141 25.02 -15.40 -2.55
N GLY A 142 25.87 -14.77 -1.71
CA GLY A 142 27.26 -14.51 -2.07
C GLY A 142 28.13 -13.97 -0.94
N GLU A 143 27.65 -13.89 0.31
CA GLU A 143 28.52 -13.60 1.45
C GLU A 143 28.32 -14.68 2.50
N ALA A 144 29.21 -15.68 2.45
CA ALA A 144 29.39 -16.66 3.49
C ALA A 144 29.86 -15.96 4.78
N GLY A 145 29.18 -16.20 5.89
CA GLY A 145 29.69 -15.84 7.21
C GLY A 145 28.65 -15.20 8.13
N SER A 146 28.01 -16.07 8.92
CA SER A 146 27.50 -15.79 10.28
C SER A 146 25.98 -15.53 10.43
N THR A 147 25.40 -16.54 11.09
CA THR A 147 24.24 -16.59 12.01
C THR A 147 22.79 -16.66 11.48
N ASP A 148 22.36 -17.92 11.51
CA ASP A 148 21.09 -18.53 11.95
C ASP A 148 19.75 -18.15 11.29
N ALA A 149 19.22 -19.17 10.63
CA ALA A 149 17.94 -19.19 9.92
C ALA A 149 16.75 -19.48 10.84
N ASP A 150 16.89 -19.32 12.15
CA ASP A 150 15.84 -19.66 13.12
C ASP A 150 15.31 -18.44 13.90
N VAL A 151 14.49 -17.63 13.22
CA VAL A 151 13.34 -16.96 13.87
C VAL A 151 12.19 -16.91 12.87
N VAL A 152 11.67 -18.09 12.52
CA VAL A 152 10.26 -18.19 12.14
C VAL A 152 9.46 -17.90 13.41
N ARG A 153 9.05 -16.65 13.60
CA ARG A 153 7.95 -16.35 14.51
C ARG A 153 7.20 -15.10 14.11
N GLU A 154 6.16 -15.36 13.32
CA GLU A 154 4.78 -15.10 13.71
C GLU A 154 4.48 -13.75 14.39
N GLY A 155 3.61 -12.99 13.73
CA GLY A 155 2.72 -12.05 14.41
C GLY A 155 3.38 -10.79 14.96
N ARG A 156 3.74 -9.84 14.09
CA ARG A 156 3.86 -8.43 14.52
C ARG A 156 3.74 -7.39 13.39
N CYS A 157 2.72 -7.55 12.54
CA CYS A 157 2.05 -6.39 11.95
C CYS A 157 0.76 -6.16 12.76
N THR A 158 0.90 -5.86 14.05
CA THR A 158 -0.25 -5.61 14.94
C THR A 158 -0.91 -4.29 14.58
N ARG A 159 -2.10 -4.45 13.97
CA ARG A 159 -3.34 -3.65 14.09
C ARG A 159 -3.32 -2.18 13.68
#